data_AF-A0A127P9Y7-F1
#
_entry.id   AF-A0A127P9Y7-F1
#
_cell.length_a   1.000
_cell.length_b   1.000
_cell.length_c   1.000
_cell.angle_alpha   90.00
_cell.angle_beta   90.00
_cell.angle_gamma   90.00
#
_symmetry.space_group_name_H-M   'P 1'
#
loop_
_entity.id
_entity.type
_entity.pdbx_description
1 polymer ?
#
loop_
_entity_poly.entity_id
_entity_poly.type
_entity_poly.pdbx_seq_one_letter_code
_entity_poly.pdbx_strand_id
1 'polypeptide(L)' 'MEAAGFVLDAESTMLANNGDLHSIKVFDPSIKGETDRFAYRFVKP' A
#
# COMPACT_ATOMS: atom_id res chain seq x y z
N MET A 1 -8.55 -1.42 -16.81
CA MET A 1 -8.68 -2.58 -15.92
C MET A 1 -10.00 -2.39 -15.19
N GLU A 2 -11.06 -3.09 -15.58
CA GLU A 2 -12.38 -2.93 -14.98
C GLU A 2 -12.42 -3.74 -13.67
N ALA A 3 -12.31 -3.04 -12.54
CA ALA A 3 -12.16 -3.66 -11.22
C ALA A 3 -13.50 -4.18 -10.71
N ALA A 4 -13.95 -5.36 -11.15
CA ALA A 4 -15.10 -6.07 -10.57
C ALA A 4 -16.36 -5.21 -10.26
N GLY A 5 -16.62 -4.15 -11.04
CA GLY A 5 -17.70 -3.19 -10.80
C GLY A 5 -17.44 -2.11 -9.74
N PHE A 6 -16.20 -1.71 -9.52
CA PHE A 6 -15.79 -0.61 -8.65
C PHE A 6 -14.85 0.37 -9.37
N VAL A 7 -14.87 1.62 -8.95
CA VAL A 7 -14.01 2.70 -9.45
C VAL A 7 -13.05 3.13 -8.34
N LEU A 8 -11.77 3.32 -8.70
CA LEU A 8 -10.79 3.91 -7.80
C LEU A 8 -11.14 5.39 -7.61
N ASP A 9 -11.46 5.75 -6.36
CA ASP A 9 -11.91 7.10 -6.00
C ASP A 9 -10.80 7.88 -5.27
N ALA A 10 -9.98 7.21 -4.46
CA ALA A 10 -8.89 7.87 -3.76
C ALA A 10 -7.73 6.92 -3.41
N GLU A 11 -6.55 7.51 -3.23
CA GLU A 11 -5.33 6.87 -2.75
C GLU A 11 -4.82 7.65 -1.52
N SER A 12 -4.21 6.97 -0.55
CA SER A 12 -3.68 7.60 0.65
C SER A 12 -2.22 7.23 0.90
N THR A 13 -1.42 8.25 1.20
CA THR A 13 -0.01 8.15 1.59
C THR A 13 0.18 8.13 3.10
N MET A 14 -0.89 8.17 3.90
CA MET A 14 -0.83 8.24 5.37
C MET A 14 -0.08 7.07 6.02
N LEU A 15 0.01 5.94 5.31
CA LEU A 15 0.65 4.72 5.80
C LEU A 15 2.07 4.51 5.24
N ALA A 16 2.61 5.48 4.51
CA ALA A 16 4.01 5.47 4.09
C ALA A 16 4.93 5.55 5.32
N ASN A 17 5.96 4.72 5.33
CA ASN A 17 6.99 4.71 6.36
C ASN A 17 8.27 5.38 5.83
N ASN A 18 8.58 6.57 6.34
CA ASN A 18 9.83 7.27 6.00
C ASN A 18 11.10 6.49 6.39
N GLY A 19 10.98 5.48 7.24
CA GLY A 19 12.06 4.58 7.63
C GLY A 19 12.19 3.31 6.77
N ASP A 20 11.29 3.09 5.80
CA ASP A 20 11.44 1.95 4.89
C ASP A 20 12.68 2.16 4.00
N LEU A 21 13.65 1.26 4.11
CA LEU A 21 14.93 1.36 3.41
C LEU A 21 14.83 0.98 1.94
N HIS A 22 13.74 0.33 1.51
CA HIS A 22 13.48 -0.15 0.14
C HIS A 22 14.60 -1.00 -0.49
N SER A 23 15.57 -1.45 0.30
CA SER A 23 16.76 -2.18 -0.16
C SER A 23 16.79 -3.64 0.29
N ILE A 24 15.89 -4.01 1.22
CA ILE A 24 15.77 -5.35 1.79
C ILE A 24 14.45 -5.96 1.29
N LYS A 25 14.45 -7.27 1.00
CA LYS A 25 13.23 -7.95 0.55
C LYS A 25 12.17 -7.94 1.64
N VAL A 26 10.94 -7.57 1.31
CA VAL A 26 9.81 -7.38 2.25
C VAL A 26 9.48 -8.59 3.16
N PHE A 27 9.93 -9.79 2.81
CA PHE A 27 9.75 -11.00 3.63
C PHE A 27 10.90 -11.26 4.60
N ASP A 28 11.94 -10.42 4.58
CA ASP A 28 13.04 -10.53 5.53
C ASP A 28 12.51 -10.27 6.95
N PRO A 29 12.74 -11.20 7.90
CA PRO A 29 12.26 -11.08 9.26
C PRO A 29 12.72 -9.79 9.98
N SER A 30 13.85 -9.21 9.57
CA SER A 30 14.43 -8.01 10.20
C SER A 30 13.64 -6.72 9.96
N ILE A 31 12.80 -6.68 8.93
CA ILE A 31 11.99 -5.50 8.58
C ILE A 31 10.48 -5.75 8.68
N LYS A 32 10.08 -6.85 9.34
CA LYS A 32 8.67 -7.25 9.46
C LYS A 32 7.86 -6.16 10.18
N GLY A 33 6.90 -5.58 9.46
CA GLY A 33 6.01 -4.53 9.98
C GLY A 33 6.53 -3.10 9.81
N GLU A 34 7.77 -2.95 9.32
CA GLU A 34 8.44 -1.66 9.09
C GLU A 34 8.45 -1.26 7.61
N THR A 35 7.80 -2.02 6.74
CA THR A 35 7.66 -1.67 5.33
C THR A 35 6.52 -0.69 5.10
N ASP A 36 6.59 0.01 3.97
CA ASP A 36 5.49 0.81 3.47
C ASP A 36 4.17 0.04 3.44
N ARG A 37 3.12 0.77 3.75
CA ARG A 37 1.74 0.33 3.57
C ARG A 37 1.03 1.38 2.72
N PHE A 38 0.08 0.93 1.92
CA PHE A 38 -0.72 1.78 1.05
C PHE A 38 -2.20 1.48 1.24
N ALA A 39 -3.03 2.48 1.04
CA ALA A 39 -4.47 2.34 1.10
C ALA A 39 -5.11 2.94 -0.16
N TYR A 40 -5.98 2.15 -0.78
CA TYR A 40 -6.79 2.54 -1.93
C TYR A 40 -8.27 2.47 -1.55
N ARG A 41 -9.04 3.48 -1.92
CA ARG A 41 -10.48 3.54 -1.74
C ARG A 41 -11.17 3.29 -3.07
N PHE A 42 -11.98 2.24 -3.11
CA PHE A 42 -12.81 1.89 -4.25
C PHE A 42 -14.29 2.10 -3.90
N VAL A 43 -15.04 2.70 -4.81
CA VAL A 43 -16.49 2.92 -4.68
C VAL A 43 -17.21 2.13 -5.75
N LYS A 44 -18.43 1.65 -5.46
CA LYS A 44 -19.30 1.19 -6.55
C LYS A 44 -19.71 2.42 -7.37
N PRO A 45 -19.67 2.33 -8.70
CA PRO A 45 -20.13 3.41 -9.58
C PRO A 45 -21.63 3.69 -9.42
#